data_AF-A0A6I3U9L8-F1
#
_entry.id   AF-A0A6I3U9L8-F1
#
_cell.length_a   1.000
_cell.length_b   1.000
_cell.length_c   1.000
_cell.angle_alpha   90.00
_cell.angle_beta   90.00
_cell.angle_gamma   90.00
#
_symmetry.space_group_name_H-M   'P 1'
#
loop_
_entity.id
_entity.type
_entity.pdbx_description
1 polymer ?
#
loop_
_entity_poly.entity_id
_entity_poly.type
_entity_poly.pdbx_seq_one_letter_code
_entity_poly.pdbx_strand_id
1 'polypeptide(L)'
;PYPYLAKWGISREQFKKDIESGLTEGNWKRNEVGWWWEEADGSYPKSQWKNIKGEWFYFDNRGYCFINKWFNDGKDWFYLDKRGAMV
;
A
#
# COMPACT_ATOMS: atom_id res chain seq x y z
N PRO A 1 22.49 -2.69 22.01
CA PRO A 1 21.17 -2.41 22.63
C PRO A 1 20.82 -0.93 22.43
N TYR A 2 19.61 -0.61 21.95
CA TYR A 2 19.17 0.76 21.72
C TYR A 2 18.20 1.19 22.84
N PRO A 3 18.69 1.51 24.05
CA PRO A 3 17.87 1.75 25.24
C PRO A 3 16.97 2.99 25.16
N TYR A 4 17.18 3.87 24.18
CA TYR A 4 16.44 5.13 24.05
C TYR A 4 15.01 4.96 23.51
N LEU A 5 14.71 3.88 22.79
CA LEU A 5 13.39 3.66 22.17
C LEU A 5 12.33 3.14 23.15
N ALA A 6 12.74 2.37 24.15
CA ALA A 6 11.84 1.84 25.19
C ALA A 6 11.18 2.97 26.02
N LYS A 7 11.84 4.13 26.14
CA LYS A 7 11.31 5.32 26.83
C LYS A 7 10.01 5.85 26.19
N TRP A 8 9.78 5.53 24.92
CA TRP A 8 8.59 5.93 24.16
C TRP A 8 7.62 4.77 23.91
N GLY A 9 7.79 3.64 24.61
CA GLY A 9 6.89 2.48 24.50
C GLY A 9 7.11 1.60 23.27
N ILE A 10 8.18 1.84 22.48
CA ILE A 10 8.51 1.01 21.33
C ILE A 10 9.34 -0.18 21.81
N SER A 11 8.79 -1.38 21.70
CA SER A 11 9.48 -2.62 22.06
C SER A 11 10.59 -2.96 21.06
N ARG A 12 11.54 -3.80 21.48
CA ARG A 12 12.62 -4.28 20.62
C ARG A 12 12.07 -5.00 19.40
N GLU A 13 11.04 -5.81 19.61
CA GLU A 13 10.36 -6.62 18.62
C GLU A 13 9.65 -5.71 17.61
N GLN A 14 8.99 -4.65 18.09
CA GLN A 14 8.34 -3.65 17.24
C GLN A 14 9.38 -2.88 16.41
N PHE A 15 10.46 -2.40 17.02
CA PHE A 15 11.52 -1.68 16.29
C PHE A 15 12.22 -2.56 15.24
N LYS A 16 12.51 -3.82 15.58
CA LYS A 16 13.09 -4.77 14.62
C LYS A 16 12.13 -5.04 13.47
N LYS A 17 10.83 -5.23 13.77
CA LYS A 17 9.80 -5.37 12.76
C LYS A 17 9.71 -4.13 11.88
N ASP A 18 9.76 -2.92 12.43
CA ASP A 18 9.67 -1.66 11.68
C ASP A 18 10.91 -1.39 10.81
N ILE A 19 12.10 -1.79 11.27
CA ILE A 19 13.33 -1.72 10.46
C ILE A 19 13.30 -2.78 9.35
N GLU A 20 12.89 -4.01 9.63
CA GLU A 20 12.81 -5.10 8.63
C GLU A 20 11.65 -4.89 7.65
N SER A 21 10.49 -4.38 8.12
CA SER A 21 9.32 -4.04 7.28
C SER A 21 9.55 -2.75 6.51
N GLY A 22 10.24 -1.77 7.10
CA GLY A 22 10.70 -0.57 6.40
C GLY A 22 11.75 -0.86 5.31
N LEU A 23 12.41 -2.02 5.38
CA LEU A 23 13.35 -2.52 4.36
C LEU A 23 12.71 -3.48 3.35
N THR A 24 11.54 -4.04 3.65
CA THR A 24 10.83 -4.94 2.74
C THR A 24 9.71 -4.18 2.05
N GLU A 25 10.00 -3.71 0.84
CA GLU A 25 8.95 -3.15 -0.02
C GLU A 25 7.83 -4.18 -0.21
N GLY A 26 6.58 -3.73 -0.11
CA GLY A 26 5.43 -4.54 -0.53
C GLY A 26 5.57 -4.99 -1.98
N ASN A 27 4.69 -5.89 -2.41
CA ASN A 27 4.75 -6.47 -3.75
C ASN A 27 3.39 -6.56 -4.40
N TRP A 28 3.37 -6.38 -5.73
CA TRP A 28 2.19 -6.63 -6.53
C TRP A 28 1.87 -8.12 -6.58
N LYS A 29 0.60 -8.44 -6.37
CA LYS A 29 0.05 -9.79 -6.46
C LYS A 29 -1.17 -9.79 -7.39
N ARG A 30 -1.48 -10.94 -7.98
CA ARG A 30 -2.59 -11.10 -8.91
C ARG A 30 -3.29 -12.44 -8.73
N ASN A 31 -4.61 -12.43 -8.89
CA ASN A 31 -5.43 -13.62 -9.06
C ASN A 31 -6.40 -13.43 -10.25
N GLU A 32 -7.40 -14.30 -10.37
CA GLU A 32 -8.42 -14.24 -11.43
C GLU A 32 -9.27 -12.96 -11.38
N VAL A 33 -9.42 -12.34 -10.21
CA VAL A 33 -10.26 -11.15 -10.01
C VAL A 33 -9.50 -9.87 -10.34
N GLY A 34 -8.23 -9.78 -9.95
CA GLY A 34 -7.45 -8.58 -10.20
C GLY A 34 -6.10 -8.55 -9.50
N TRP A 35 -5.52 -7.34 -9.49
CA TRP A 35 -4.25 -7.04 -8.85
C TRP A 35 -4.47 -6.42 -7.48
N TRP A 36 -3.60 -6.73 -6.50
CA TRP A 36 -3.52 -6.01 -5.22
C TRP A 36 -2.08 -5.77 -4.83
N TRP A 37 -1.87 -4.81 -3.92
CA TRP A 37 -0.57 -4.57 -3.30
C TRP A 37 -0.54 -5.23 -1.94
N GLU A 38 0.39 -6.15 -1.72
CA GLU A 38 0.59 -6.80 -0.42
C GLU A 38 1.82 -6.18 0.25
N GLU A 39 1.61 -5.55 1.41
CA GLU A 39 2.67 -5.04 2.26
C GLU A 39 3.46 -6.21 2.88
N ALA A 40 4.67 -5.93 3.35
CA ALA A 40 5.53 -6.97 3.94
C ALA A 40 4.94 -7.67 5.17
N ASP A 41 4.04 -7.00 5.89
CA ASP A 41 3.31 -7.58 7.03
C ASP A 41 2.07 -8.38 6.61
N GLY A 42 1.83 -8.53 5.30
CA GLY A 42 0.67 -9.21 4.71
C GLY A 42 -0.59 -8.36 4.66
N SER A 43 -0.55 -7.11 5.16
CA SER A 43 -1.65 -6.18 4.99
C SER A 43 -1.73 -5.67 3.55
N TYR A 44 -2.88 -5.10 3.17
CA TYR A 44 -3.09 -4.56 1.83
C TYR A 44 -4.09 -3.41 1.87
N PRO A 45 -3.95 -2.41 0.98
CA PRO A 45 -4.81 -1.23 0.98
C PRO A 45 -6.24 -1.57 0.55
N LYS A 46 -7.23 -0.90 1.17
CA LYS A 46 -8.66 -1.03 0.83
C LYS A 46 -9.32 0.34 0.85
N SER A 47 -10.14 0.63 -0.15
CA SER A 47 -10.88 1.90 -0.30
C SER A 47 -9.98 3.13 -0.13
N GLN A 48 -8.77 3.10 -0.67
CA GLN A 48 -7.80 4.17 -0.48
C GLN A 48 -6.82 4.30 -1.64
N TRP A 49 -6.27 5.50 -1.76
CA TRP A 49 -5.11 5.78 -2.59
C TRP A 49 -3.83 5.29 -1.92
N LYS A 50 -2.90 4.79 -2.72
CA LYS A 50 -1.55 4.41 -2.28
C LYS A 50 -0.53 4.89 -3.30
N ASN A 51 0.51 5.56 -2.81
CA ASN A 51 1.68 5.85 -3.62
C ASN A 51 2.63 4.65 -3.57
N ILE A 52 2.96 4.12 -4.75
CA ILE A 52 3.89 3.01 -4.93
C ILE A 52 4.93 3.49 -5.93
N LYS A 53 6.17 3.67 -5.47
CA LYS A 53 7.31 4.09 -6.30
C LYS A 53 7.06 5.39 -7.08
N GLY A 54 6.36 6.35 -6.47
CA GLY A 54 6.08 7.66 -7.07
C GLY A 54 4.80 7.71 -7.92
N GLU A 55 4.18 6.56 -8.22
CA GLU A 55 2.90 6.50 -8.94
C GLU A 55 1.74 6.26 -7.95
N TRP A 56 0.57 6.84 -8.24
CA TRP A 56 -0.63 6.69 -7.41
C TRP A 56 -1.56 5.62 -7.95
N PHE A 57 -2.04 4.74 -7.06
CA PHE A 57 -2.96 3.65 -7.36
C PHE A 57 -4.13 3.71 -6.40
N TYR A 58 -5.35 3.40 -6.86
CA TYR A 58 -6.53 3.31 -6.01
C TYR A 58 -7.00 1.87 -5.88
N PHE A 59 -7.32 1.47 -4.65
CA PHE A 59 -7.79 0.13 -4.32
C PHE A 59 -9.25 0.15 -3.86
N ASP A 60 -10.03 -0.82 -4.34
CA ASP A 60 -11.43 -0.98 -3.95
C ASP A 60 -11.58 -1.49 -2.50
N ASN A 61 -12.83 -1.69 -2.05
CA ASN A 61 -13.12 -2.15 -0.70
C ASN A 61 -12.65 -3.60 -0.42
N ARG A 62 -12.35 -4.38 -1.45
CA ARG A 62 -11.79 -5.73 -1.36
C ARG A 62 -10.27 -5.74 -1.48
N GLY A 63 -9.68 -4.58 -1.83
CA GLY A 63 -8.25 -4.38 -2.00
C GLY A 63 -7.74 -4.61 -3.41
N TYR A 64 -8.63 -4.67 -4.43
CA TYR A 64 -8.21 -4.78 -5.82
C TYR A 64 -7.96 -3.40 -6.44
N CYS A 65 -6.87 -3.29 -7.19
CA CYS A 65 -6.46 -2.08 -7.89
C CYS A 65 -7.43 -1.78 -9.05
N PHE A 66 -7.82 -0.52 -9.16
CA PHE A 66 -8.51 -0.02 -10.35
C PHE A 66 -7.56 0.06 -11.54
N ILE A 67 -7.99 -0.44 -12.70
CA ILE A 67 -7.20 -0.51 -13.93
C ILE A 67 -8.11 -0.14 -15.10
N ASN A 68 -7.59 0.63 -16.06
CA ASN A 68 -8.29 1.06 -17.29
C ASN A 68 -9.67 1.68 -17.02
N LYS A 69 -9.78 2.54 -16.02
CA LYS A 69 -11.07 3.17 -15.67
C LYS A 69 -10.92 4.56 -15.11
N TRP A 70 -11.98 5.35 -15.31
CA TRP A 70 -12.20 6.58 -14.57
C TRP A 70 -12.65 6.27 -13.14
N PHE A 71 -12.14 7.04 -12.19
CA PHE A 71 -12.51 7.00 -10.79
C PHE A 71 -12.77 8.42 -10.30
N ASN A 72 -13.90 8.62 -9.63
CA ASN A 72 -14.20 9.85 -8.93
C ASN A 72 -14.04 9.61 -7.44
N ASP A 73 -13.18 10.37 -6.77
CA ASP A 73 -12.90 10.23 -5.34
C ASP A 73 -13.87 11.01 -4.44
N GLY A 74 -14.94 11.56 -5.02
CA GLY A 74 -15.89 12.46 -4.37
C GLY A 74 -15.61 13.93 -4.63
N LYS A 75 -14.43 14.28 -5.15
CA LYS A 75 -14.05 15.66 -5.47
C LYS A 75 -13.65 15.82 -6.92
N ASP A 76 -12.71 15.01 -7.38
CA ASP A 76 -12.08 15.13 -8.69
C ASP A 76 -12.19 13.80 -9.46
N TRP A 77 -12.01 13.88 -10.78
CA TRP A 77 -11.98 12.71 -11.65
C TRP A 77 -10.54 12.35 -12.02
N PHE A 78 -10.21 11.07 -11.89
CA PHE A 78 -8.89 10.52 -12.16
C PHE A 78 -9.03 9.37 -13.16
N TYR A 79 -8.09 9.27 -14.11
CA TYR A 79 -8.01 8.11 -14.97
C TYR A 79 -6.89 7.19 -14.49
N LEU A 80 -7.21 5.91 -14.29
CA LEU A 80 -6.23 4.89 -13.94
C LEU A 80 -5.91 4.09 -15.21
N ASP A 81 -4.65 4.10 -15.62
CA ASP A 81 -4.19 3.51 -16.87
C ASP A 81 -4.21 1.96 -16.84
N LYS A 82 -3.62 1.33 -17.87
CA LYS A 82 -3.52 -0.14 -17.99
C LYS A 82 -2.67 -0.81 -16.90
N ARG A 83 -1.85 -0.04 -16.18
CA ARG A 83 -1.05 -0.48 -15.04
C ARG A 83 -1.80 -0.20 -13.72
N GLY A 84 -2.87 0.58 -13.78
CA GLY A 84 -3.61 1.10 -12.62
C GLY A 84 -3.00 2.39 -12.06
N ALA A 85 -1.98 2.95 -12.72
CA ALA A 85 -1.37 4.20 -12.30
C ALA A 85 -2.26 5.36 -12.71
N MET A 86 -2.44 6.33 -11.80
CA MET A 86 -3.09 7.61 -12.07
C MET A 86 -2.26 8.42 -13.07
N VAL A 87 -2.93 8.97 -14.10
CA VAL A 87 -2.35 9.85 -15.12
C VAL A 87 -2.93 11.25 -15.09
#